data_AF-A0AAW1AFM6-F1
#
_entry.id   AF-A0AAW1AFM6-F1
#
_cell.length_a   1.000
_cell.length_b   1.000
_cell.length_c   1.000
_cell.angle_alpha   90.00
_cell.angle_beta   90.00
_cell.angle_gamma   90.00
#
_symmetry.space_group_name_H-M   'P 1'
#
loop_
_entity.id
_entity.type
_entity.pdbx_description
1 polymer ?
#
loop_
_entity_poly.entity_id
_entity_poly.type
_entity_poly.pdbx_seq_one_letter_code
_entity_poly.pdbx_strand_id
1 'polypeptide(L)'
;MCANNATVDVATFFPQINGNLTKIVWAHAVNNKTKLENVLDTADIMMLEADVTIAANSTTPIMAHPPANTSDLTLEEFLDKVIAKNVSKGIKLDFKSIEAFNASKPILDKVRGNIKFPVFLNADILAGPGNATVVPVNAESFLAEAKTYPEYTLSVGWTTRYDAKDNITEARYTEKQIQEMIDTVKKQKVTQPITYPVRAGLAANDIQVIKSLLEKSSEMKNATLTVWSSEGDKVDPEKLSALIRDVGVNKVFVDVPQDLLNKLRYSGASSVSVASVALAVTFVTAFLSTIL
;
A
#
# COMPACT_ATOMS: atom_id res chain seq x y z
N MET A 1 -32.93 9.65 -0.12
CA MET A 1 -32.15 10.54 0.78
C MET A 1 -30.69 10.17 0.59
N CYS A 2 -29.93 10.99 -0.14
CA CYS A 2 -28.51 10.72 -0.35
C CYS A 2 -27.79 11.05 0.96
N ALA A 3 -27.32 10.03 1.66
CA ALA A 3 -26.36 10.25 2.73
C ALA A 3 -25.16 10.98 2.10
N ASN A 4 -24.86 12.19 2.58
CA ASN A 4 -23.58 12.84 2.34
C ASN A 4 -22.51 11.96 3.00
N ASN A 5 -22.08 10.89 2.31
CA ASN A 5 -20.87 10.17 2.67
C ASN A 5 -19.72 11.11 2.33
N ALA A 6 -19.34 11.95 3.29
CA ALA A 6 -18.11 12.71 3.20
C ALA A 6 -16.95 11.73 2.96
N THR A 7 -16.07 12.07 2.01
CA THR A 7 -14.81 11.35 1.80
C THR A 7 -14.09 11.18 3.13
N VAL A 8 -13.82 9.93 3.52
CA VAL A 8 -13.04 9.62 4.72
C VAL A 8 -11.57 9.58 4.30
N ASP A 9 -10.94 10.74 4.29
CA ASP A 9 -9.49 10.88 4.04
C ASP A 9 -8.68 10.14 5.12
N VAL A 10 -7.61 9.45 4.72
CA VAL A 10 -6.81 8.60 5.61
C VAL A 10 -6.16 9.40 6.74
N ALA A 11 -5.63 10.60 6.46
CA ALA A 11 -5.00 11.42 7.50
C ALA A 11 -6.02 11.97 8.49
N THR A 12 -7.24 12.25 8.02
CA THR A 12 -8.36 12.67 8.87
C THR A 12 -8.88 11.52 9.73
N PHE A 13 -8.98 10.32 9.17
CA PHE A 13 -9.46 9.13 9.87
C PHE A 13 -8.47 8.63 10.93
N PHE A 14 -7.17 8.82 10.70
CA PHE A 14 -6.11 8.44 11.61
C PHE A 14 -5.34 9.64 12.16
N PRO A 15 -5.94 10.45 13.05
CA PRO A 15 -5.33 11.70 13.51
C PRO A 15 -3.97 11.49 14.19
N GLN A 16 -3.72 10.32 14.78
CA GLN A 16 -2.45 9.99 15.45
C GLN A 16 -1.23 10.01 14.52
N ILE A 17 -1.41 9.91 13.21
CA ILE A 17 -0.29 9.99 12.26
C ILE A 17 0.22 11.42 12.09
N ASN A 18 -0.56 12.44 12.52
CA ASN A 18 -0.24 13.87 12.38
C ASN A 18 0.16 14.25 10.94
N GLY A 19 -0.64 13.79 9.96
CA GLY A 19 -0.41 14.04 8.54
C GLY A 19 0.78 13.30 7.92
N ASN A 20 1.54 12.50 8.68
CA ASN A 20 2.63 11.69 8.15
C ASN A 20 2.08 10.33 7.67
N LEU A 21 1.92 10.18 6.35
CA LEU A 21 1.37 8.99 5.71
C LEU A 21 2.31 7.77 5.81
N THR A 22 3.61 7.95 6.07
CA THR A 22 4.54 6.83 6.26
C THR A 22 4.35 6.08 7.58
N LYS A 23 3.52 6.63 8.48
CA LYS A 23 3.12 5.98 9.73
C LYS A 23 1.91 5.06 9.59
N ILE A 24 1.25 5.04 8.43
CA ILE A 24 0.18 4.09 8.19
C ILE A 24 0.77 2.68 8.16
N VAL A 25 0.27 1.82 9.03
CA VAL A 25 0.68 0.42 9.12
C VAL A 25 -0.30 -0.44 8.32
N TRP A 26 0.24 -1.21 7.40
CA TRP A 26 -0.51 -2.06 6.48
C TRP A 26 -0.49 -3.52 6.95
N ALA A 27 -1.65 -4.17 6.88
CA ALA A 27 -1.70 -5.62 6.76
C ALA A 27 -1.80 -5.96 5.27
N HIS A 28 -0.72 -6.48 4.71
CA HIS A 28 -0.64 -6.88 3.30
C HIS A 28 -1.31 -8.24 3.08
N ALA A 29 -1.98 -8.46 1.94
CA ALA A 29 -2.56 -9.73 1.49
C ALA A 29 -3.45 -10.42 2.54
N VAL A 30 -4.48 -9.73 3.03
CA VAL A 30 -5.48 -10.26 4.00
C VAL A 30 -6.51 -11.15 3.29
N ASN A 31 -6.03 -12.28 2.77
CA ASN A 31 -6.76 -13.12 1.81
C ASN A 31 -7.46 -14.35 2.40
N ASN A 32 -7.57 -14.47 3.72
CA ASN A 32 -8.26 -15.61 4.36
C ASN A 32 -8.87 -15.22 5.71
N LYS A 33 -9.85 -15.99 6.18
CA LYS A 33 -10.59 -15.71 7.42
C LYS A 33 -9.68 -15.60 8.64
N THR A 34 -8.73 -16.51 8.78
CA THR A 34 -7.81 -16.54 9.94
C THR A 34 -6.99 -15.25 10.02
N LYS A 35 -6.41 -14.82 8.90
CA LYS A 35 -5.63 -13.59 8.84
C LYS A 35 -6.51 -12.37 9.08
N LEU A 36 -7.70 -12.30 8.49
CA LEU A 36 -8.65 -11.21 8.71
C LEU A 36 -8.99 -11.06 10.20
N GLU A 37 -9.29 -12.16 10.89
CA GLU A 37 -9.61 -12.15 12.32
C GLU A 37 -8.43 -11.61 13.14
N ASN A 38 -7.22 -12.09 12.88
CA ASN A 38 -6.02 -11.64 13.58
C ASN A 38 -5.74 -10.14 13.39
N VAL A 39 -5.84 -9.63 12.16
CA VAL A 39 -5.49 -8.22 11.86
C VAL A 39 -6.54 -7.23 12.32
N LEU A 40 -7.80 -7.65 12.42
CA LEU A 40 -8.88 -6.86 13.01
C LEU A 40 -8.67 -6.62 14.51
N ASP A 41 -8.07 -7.58 15.21
CA ASP A 41 -7.77 -7.48 16.65
C ASP A 41 -6.40 -6.86 16.98
N THR A 42 -5.54 -6.66 15.98
CA THR A 42 -4.20 -6.09 16.19
C THR A 42 -4.25 -4.57 16.22
N ALA A 43 -3.98 -3.94 17.37
CA ALA A 43 -4.18 -2.50 17.57
C ALA A 43 -3.42 -1.60 16.57
N ASP A 44 -2.16 -1.92 16.29
CA ASP A 44 -1.28 -1.04 15.49
C ASP A 44 -1.54 -1.10 13.98
N ILE A 45 -2.27 -2.12 13.48
CA ILE A 45 -2.62 -2.23 12.06
C ILE A 45 -3.69 -1.20 11.72
N MET A 46 -3.53 -0.46 10.63
CA MET A 46 -4.43 0.65 10.27
C MET A 46 -5.16 0.39 8.97
N MET A 47 -4.47 -0.08 7.94
CA MET A 47 -5.06 -0.38 6.62
C MET A 47 -4.94 -1.87 6.31
N LEU A 48 -6.00 -2.47 5.79
CA LEU A 48 -6.01 -3.86 5.33
C LEU A 48 -5.98 -3.88 3.80
N GLU A 49 -4.92 -4.40 3.23
CA GLU A 49 -4.83 -4.66 1.79
C GLU A 49 -5.23 -6.11 1.52
N ALA A 50 -6.10 -6.32 0.55
CA ALA A 50 -6.57 -7.65 0.18
C ALA A 50 -6.84 -7.74 -1.33
N ASP A 51 -6.44 -8.86 -1.90
CA ASP A 51 -6.54 -9.14 -3.33
C ASP A 51 -7.92 -9.67 -3.68
N VAL A 52 -8.54 -9.15 -4.74
CA VAL A 52 -9.87 -9.55 -5.19
C VAL A 52 -9.77 -10.25 -6.54
N THR A 53 -10.17 -11.52 -6.56
CA THR A 53 -10.19 -12.39 -7.75
C THR A 53 -11.57 -13.06 -7.89
N ILE A 54 -11.93 -13.52 -9.09
CA ILE A 54 -13.11 -14.33 -9.33
C ILE A 54 -12.83 -15.80 -8.99
N ALA A 55 -13.72 -16.42 -8.21
CA ALA A 55 -13.61 -17.84 -7.89
C ALA A 55 -13.73 -18.73 -9.14
N ALA A 56 -12.93 -19.80 -9.23
CA ALA A 56 -12.77 -20.62 -10.44
C ALA A 56 -14.06 -21.13 -11.12
N ASN A 57 -15.11 -21.37 -10.32
CA ASN A 57 -16.36 -22.00 -10.77
C ASN A 57 -17.60 -21.17 -10.45
N SER A 58 -17.45 -19.86 -10.24
CA SER A 58 -18.58 -18.94 -10.01
C SER A 58 -18.22 -17.52 -10.44
N THR A 59 -19.15 -16.59 -10.35
CA THR A 59 -18.88 -15.15 -10.52
C THR A 59 -18.63 -14.45 -9.19
N THR A 60 -18.39 -15.21 -8.11
CA THR A 60 -18.24 -14.66 -6.76
C THR A 60 -16.84 -14.04 -6.60
N PRO A 61 -16.74 -12.75 -6.24
CA PRO A 61 -15.48 -12.14 -5.87
C PRO A 61 -15.02 -12.67 -4.50
N ILE A 62 -13.78 -13.14 -4.46
CA ILE A 62 -13.15 -13.73 -3.28
C ILE A 62 -11.82 -13.04 -2.98
N MET A 63 -11.40 -13.13 -1.72
CA MET A 63 -10.11 -12.61 -1.27
C MET A 63 -9.00 -13.59 -1.63
N ALA A 64 -8.29 -13.37 -2.75
CA ALA A 64 -7.27 -14.27 -3.26
C ALA A 64 -6.31 -13.58 -4.25
N HIS A 65 -5.01 -13.84 -4.10
CA HIS A 65 -3.98 -13.45 -5.05
C HIS A 65 -3.75 -14.57 -6.08
N PRO A 66 -3.76 -14.29 -7.40
CA PRO A 66 -3.40 -15.27 -8.43
C PRO A 66 -2.04 -15.93 -8.18
N PRO A 67 -1.87 -17.22 -8.51
CA PRO A 67 -2.79 -18.07 -9.25
C PRO A 67 -3.92 -18.67 -8.39
N ALA A 68 -4.02 -18.32 -7.09
CA ALA A 68 -5.12 -18.80 -6.28
C ALA A 68 -6.46 -18.24 -6.79
N ASN A 69 -7.40 -19.15 -7.04
CA ASN A 69 -8.77 -18.87 -7.49
C ASN A 69 -9.80 -19.52 -6.56
N THR A 70 -9.38 -19.85 -5.34
CA THR A 70 -10.19 -20.33 -4.22
C THR A 70 -9.73 -19.60 -2.95
N SER A 71 -10.67 -19.38 -2.03
CA SER A 71 -10.42 -18.77 -0.73
C SER A 71 -11.55 -19.18 0.21
N ASP A 72 -11.27 -19.23 1.51
CA ASP A 72 -12.29 -19.40 2.54
C ASP A 72 -13.04 -18.10 2.86
N LEU A 73 -12.66 -16.99 2.21
CA LEU A 73 -13.15 -15.64 2.46
C LEU A 73 -13.65 -14.97 1.18
N THR A 74 -14.96 -14.74 1.12
CA THR A 74 -15.57 -13.93 0.05
C THR A 74 -15.35 -12.43 0.30
N LEU A 75 -15.52 -11.60 -0.73
CA LEU A 75 -15.51 -10.14 -0.57
C LEU A 75 -16.62 -9.66 0.36
N GLU A 76 -17.81 -10.23 0.24
CA GLU A 76 -18.96 -9.85 1.07
C GLU A 76 -18.67 -10.15 2.55
N GLU A 77 -18.19 -11.35 2.89
CA GLU A 77 -17.81 -11.71 4.26
C GLU A 77 -16.68 -10.82 4.80
N PHE A 78 -15.69 -10.47 3.97
CA PHE A 78 -14.61 -9.55 4.34
C PHE A 78 -15.18 -8.18 4.73
N LEU A 79 -16.01 -7.59 3.87
CA LEU A 79 -16.61 -6.28 4.11
C LEU A 79 -17.53 -6.29 5.33
N ASP A 80 -18.38 -7.32 5.45
CA ASP A 80 -19.29 -7.47 6.59
C ASP A 80 -18.51 -7.59 7.90
N LYS A 81 -17.41 -8.36 7.96
CA LYS A 81 -16.57 -8.47 9.15
C LYS A 81 -15.87 -7.15 9.50
N VAL A 82 -15.29 -6.44 8.52
CA VAL A 82 -14.63 -5.14 8.76
C VAL A 82 -15.65 -4.11 9.28
N ILE A 83 -16.84 -4.05 8.67
CA ILE A 83 -17.92 -3.14 9.09
C ILE A 83 -18.43 -3.52 10.48
N ALA A 84 -18.74 -4.80 10.73
CA ALA A 84 -19.32 -5.26 11.98
C ALA A 84 -18.38 -5.07 13.17
N LYS A 85 -17.07 -5.22 12.96
CA LYS A 85 -16.08 -5.00 14.01
C LYS A 85 -16.02 -3.53 14.46
N ASN A 86 -16.50 -2.59 13.62
CA ASN A 86 -16.58 -1.16 13.90
C ASN A 86 -15.25 -0.57 14.41
N VAL A 87 -14.14 -1.07 13.86
CA VAL A 87 -12.78 -0.68 14.23
C VAL A 87 -12.28 0.47 13.35
N SER A 88 -11.33 1.23 13.89
CA SER A 88 -10.53 2.21 13.14
C SER A 88 -9.59 1.49 12.15
N LYS A 89 -10.14 0.84 11.13
CA LYS A 89 -9.38 0.23 10.03
C LYS A 89 -9.89 0.79 8.71
N GLY A 90 -9.00 1.11 7.79
CA GLY A 90 -9.36 1.31 6.38
C GLY A 90 -8.99 0.08 5.55
N ILE A 91 -9.41 0.07 4.30
CA ILE A 91 -9.19 -1.05 3.39
C ILE A 91 -8.64 -0.60 2.04
N LYS A 92 -7.89 -1.48 1.39
CA LYS A 92 -7.46 -1.39 0.00
C LYS A 92 -7.82 -2.70 -0.69
N LEU A 93 -8.72 -2.62 -1.65
CA LEU A 93 -9.19 -3.76 -2.43
C LEU A 93 -8.40 -3.81 -3.75
N ASP A 94 -7.51 -4.79 -3.90
CA ASP A 94 -6.67 -4.97 -5.08
C ASP A 94 -7.32 -5.89 -6.11
N PHE A 95 -8.03 -5.30 -7.07
CA PHE A 95 -8.72 -6.03 -8.11
C PHE A 95 -7.76 -6.56 -9.15
N LYS A 96 -7.71 -7.89 -9.28
CA LYS A 96 -6.80 -8.57 -10.21
C LYS A 96 -7.35 -8.70 -11.63
N SER A 97 -8.61 -8.33 -11.84
CA SER A 97 -9.26 -8.29 -13.16
C SER A 97 -10.45 -7.34 -13.18
N ILE A 98 -10.90 -6.94 -14.37
CA ILE A 98 -12.09 -6.09 -14.52
C ILE A 98 -13.37 -6.86 -14.15
N GLU A 99 -13.39 -8.16 -14.38
CA GLU A 99 -14.49 -9.06 -13.99
C GLU A 99 -14.62 -9.09 -12.47
N ALA A 100 -13.50 -9.18 -11.73
CA ALA A 100 -13.49 -9.12 -10.28
C ALA A 100 -14.06 -7.78 -9.77
N PHE A 101 -13.66 -6.66 -10.38
CA PHE A 101 -14.20 -5.35 -10.04
C PHE A 101 -15.71 -5.27 -10.30
N ASN A 102 -16.16 -5.66 -11.49
CA ASN A 102 -17.56 -5.58 -11.90
C ASN A 102 -18.46 -6.47 -11.03
N ALA A 103 -18.02 -7.69 -10.70
CA ALA A 103 -18.74 -8.58 -9.79
C ALA A 103 -18.80 -8.06 -8.35
N SER A 104 -17.86 -7.19 -7.97
CA SER A 104 -17.80 -6.60 -6.62
C SER A 104 -18.74 -5.41 -6.44
N LYS A 105 -19.14 -4.73 -7.52
CA LYS A 105 -19.96 -3.51 -7.45
C LYS A 105 -21.29 -3.69 -6.70
N PRO A 106 -22.12 -4.73 -6.94
CA PRO A 106 -23.37 -4.91 -6.20
C PRO A 106 -23.14 -5.09 -4.68
N ILE A 107 -22.03 -5.74 -4.30
CA ILE A 107 -21.63 -5.94 -2.90
C ILE A 107 -21.21 -4.58 -2.30
N LEU A 108 -20.37 -3.84 -3.01
CA LEU A 108 -19.94 -2.49 -2.59
C LEU A 108 -21.14 -1.56 -2.43
N ASP A 109 -22.09 -1.57 -3.36
CA ASP A 109 -23.30 -0.75 -3.32
C ASP A 109 -24.21 -1.13 -2.14
N LYS A 110 -24.34 -2.44 -1.86
CA LYS A 110 -25.11 -2.95 -0.71
C LYS A 110 -24.57 -2.43 0.62
N VAL A 111 -23.24 -2.41 0.80
CA VAL A 111 -22.62 -2.01 2.08
C VAL A 111 -22.23 -0.55 2.16
N ARG A 112 -22.29 0.20 1.04
CA ARG A 112 -21.81 1.58 0.89
C ARG A 112 -22.26 2.53 1.99
N GLY A 113 -23.51 2.41 2.44
CA GLY A 113 -24.07 3.25 3.51
C GLY A 113 -23.44 3.03 4.88
N ASN A 114 -22.87 1.84 5.10
CA ASN A 114 -22.30 1.40 6.37
C ASN A 114 -20.77 1.61 6.43
N ILE A 115 -20.13 1.91 5.31
CA ILE A 115 -18.69 2.21 5.27
C ILE A 115 -18.47 3.62 5.84
N LYS A 116 -17.70 3.68 6.93
CA LYS A 116 -17.31 4.93 7.63
C LYS A 116 -15.79 5.08 7.75
N PHE A 117 -15.05 4.33 6.94
CA PHE A 117 -13.59 4.26 6.94
C PHE A 117 -13.03 4.47 5.53
N PRO A 118 -11.72 4.76 5.38
CA PRO A 118 -11.09 4.90 4.08
C PRO A 118 -11.15 3.60 3.27
N VAL A 119 -11.51 3.72 1.99
CA VAL A 119 -11.50 2.61 1.02
C VAL A 119 -10.68 3.02 -0.19
N PHE A 120 -9.74 2.17 -0.56
CA PHE A 120 -8.93 2.30 -1.78
C PHE A 120 -9.40 1.25 -2.79
N LEU A 121 -9.74 1.69 -4.00
CA LEU A 121 -9.97 0.81 -5.14
C LEU A 121 -8.66 0.68 -5.91
N ASN A 122 -7.99 -0.46 -5.78
CA ASN A 122 -6.69 -0.69 -6.38
C ASN A 122 -6.77 -1.57 -7.63
N ALA A 123 -6.01 -1.21 -8.66
CA ALA A 123 -5.74 -2.09 -9.79
C ALA A 123 -4.44 -1.69 -10.50
N ASP A 124 -3.72 -2.68 -11.01
CA ASP A 124 -2.64 -2.46 -11.96
C ASP A 124 -3.21 -2.33 -13.37
N ILE A 125 -3.31 -1.09 -13.86
CA ILE A 125 -4.05 -0.77 -15.09
C ILE A 125 -3.15 -0.52 -16.32
N LEU A 126 -1.85 -0.41 -16.13
CA LEU A 126 -0.86 -0.21 -17.19
C LEU A 126 0.32 -1.17 -17.06
N ALA A 127 1.05 -1.40 -18.15
CA ALA A 127 2.27 -2.21 -18.12
C ALA A 127 3.45 -1.40 -17.56
N GLY A 128 4.13 -1.94 -16.56
CA GLY A 128 5.24 -1.30 -15.87
C GLY A 128 6.61 -1.85 -16.24
N PRO A 129 7.64 -1.51 -15.45
CA PRO A 129 8.99 -1.99 -15.69
C PRO A 129 9.13 -3.51 -15.51
N GLY A 130 10.20 -4.06 -16.11
CA GLY A 130 10.58 -5.46 -15.97
C GLY A 130 9.89 -6.42 -16.94
N ASN A 131 9.07 -5.93 -17.87
CA ASN A 131 8.34 -6.74 -18.86
C ASN A 131 7.49 -7.82 -18.18
N ALA A 132 6.55 -7.39 -17.34
CA ALA A 132 5.58 -8.27 -16.70
C ALA A 132 4.75 -9.01 -17.76
N THR A 133 4.54 -10.30 -17.55
CA THR A 133 3.65 -11.13 -18.38
C THR A 133 2.19 -11.05 -17.93
N VAL A 134 1.95 -10.47 -16.76
CA VAL A 134 0.61 -10.24 -16.23
C VAL A 134 -0.06 -9.16 -17.07
N VAL A 135 -1.24 -9.48 -17.59
CA VAL A 135 -2.07 -8.55 -18.36
C VAL A 135 -2.66 -7.51 -17.38
N PRO A 136 -2.47 -6.20 -17.62
CA PRO A 136 -3.09 -5.18 -16.79
C PRO A 136 -4.62 -5.22 -16.86
N VAL A 137 -5.27 -4.78 -15.78
CA VAL A 137 -6.71 -4.53 -15.77
C VAL A 137 -7.03 -3.44 -16.81
N ASN A 138 -8.13 -3.58 -17.55
CA ASN A 138 -8.50 -2.59 -18.56
C ASN A 138 -8.68 -1.20 -17.92
N ALA A 139 -7.78 -0.27 -18.24
CA ALA A 139 -7.72 1.05 -17.64
C ALA A 139 -8.99 1.88 -17.86
N GLU A 140 -9.51 1.88 -19.10
CA GLU A 140 -10.68 2.67 -19.47
C GLU A 140 -11.93 2.17 -18.74
N SER A 141 -12.18 0.86 -18.76
CA SER A 141 -13.30 0.25 -18.03
C SER A 141 -13.18 0.45 -16.52
N PHE A 142 -12.02 0.15 -15.93
CA PHE A 142 -11.82 0.27 -14.48
C PHE A 142 -12.05 1.72 -14.00
N LEU A 143 -11.41 2.70 -14.64
CA LEU A 143 -11.56 4.11 -14.25
C LEU A 143 -12.98 4.64 -14.54
N ALA A 144 -13.61 4.23 -15.65
CA ALA A 144 -14.98 4.63 -15.98
C ALA A 144 -15.97 4.18 -14.90
N GLU A 145 -15.84 2.94 -14.44
CA GLU A 145 -16.72 2.37 -13.44
C GLU A 145 -16.36 2.79 -12.01
N ALA A 146 -15.08 2.92 -11.67
CA ALA A 146 -14.65 3.34 -10.32
C ALA A 146 -15.08 4.77 -9.98
N LYS A 147 -15.26 5.64 -10.98
CA LYS A 147 -15.82 7.00 -10.82
C LYS A 147 -17.20 7.04 -10.18
N THR A 148 -17.97 5.95 -10.17
CA THR A 148 -19.26 5.91 -9.47
C THR A 148 -19.13 5.87 -7.95
N TYR A 149 -17.89 5.76 -7.45
CA TYR A 149 -17.53 5.77 -6.03
C TYR A 149 -16.65 6.99 -5.68
N PRO A 150 -17.14 8.24 -5.83
CA PRO A 150 -16.34 9.45 -5.66
C PRO A 150 -15.76 9.63 -4.24
N GLU A 151 -16.28 8.92 -3.25
CA GLU A 151 -15.79 8.91 -1.87
C GLU A 151 -14.56 8.03 -1.64
N TYR A 152 -14.27 7.09 -2.55
CA TYR A 152 -13.14 6.17 -2.44
C TYR A 152 -11.90 6.73 -3.14
N THR A 153 -10.72 6.35 -2.65
CA THR A 153 -9.45 6.71 -3.28
C THR A 153 -9.14 5.72 -4.40
N LEU A 154 -8.73 6.21 -5.58
CA LEU A 154 -8.19 5.35 -6.62
C LEU A 154 -6.72 5.05 -6.34
N SER A 155 -6.35 3.78 -6.42
CA SER A 155 -4.99 3.30 -6.22
C SER A 155 -4.53 2.59 -7.50
N VAL A 156 -4.05 3.36 -8.48
CA VAL A 156 -3.84 2.85 -9.84
C VAL A 156 -2.36 2.67 -10.14
N GLY A 157 -1.97 1.42 -10.38
CA GLY A 157 -0.57 1.00 -10.50
C GLY A 157 -0.22 0.44 -11.88
N TRP A 158 0.93 -0.22 -11.91
CA TRP A 158 1.45 -0.88 -13.09
C TRP A 158 1.72 -2.34 -12.79
N THR A 159 1.46 -3.22 -13.75
CA THR A 159 1.96 -4.59 -13.66
C THR A 159 3.48 -4.54 -13.73
N THR A 160 4.15 -5.17 -12.76
CA THR A 160 5.62 -5.18 -12.71
C THR A 160 6.14 -6.59 -12.64
N ARG A 161 7.33 -6.81 -13.21
CA ARG A 161 8.13 -8.00 -12.93
C ARG A 161 9.39 -7.56 -12.22
N TYR A 162 9.68 -8.26 -11.15
CA TYR A 162 10.90 -8.07 -10.37
C TYR A 162 11.44 -9.45 -10.10
N ASP A 163 12.60 -9.74 -10.65
CA ASP A 163 13.24 -11.04 -10.49
C ASP A 163 14.73 -10.82 -10.25
N ALA A 164 15.18 -11.16 -9.04
CA ALA A 164 16.57 -11.09 -8.64
C ALA A 164 17.44 -12.17 -9.27
N LYS A 165 16.84 -13.27 -9.79
CA LYS A 165 17.54 -14.35 -10.47
C LYS A 165 17.77 -14.02 -11.95
N ASP A 166 16.85 -13.28 -12.56
CA ASP A 166 16.95 -12.83 -13.95
C ASP A 166 17.58 -11.42 -14.10
N ASN A 167 18.19 -10.88 -13.04
CA ASN A 167 18.81 -9.53 -13.00
C ASN A 167 17.86 -8.38 -13.40
N ILE A 168 16.56 -8.50 -13.10
CA ILE A 168 15.56 -7.46 -13.39
C ILE A 168 15.55 -6.39 -12.27
N THR A 169 16.48 -6.46 -11.31
CA THR A 169 16.58 -5.53 -10.18
C THR A 169 16.96 -4.11 -10.57
N GLU A 170 17.56 -3.92 -11.75
CA GLU A 170 17.99 -2.61 -12.29
C GLU A 170 16.90 -1.92 -13.14
N ALA A 171 15.75 -2.59 -13.34
CA ALA A 171 14.63 -1.97 -14.02
C ALA A 171 14.12 -0.76 -13.23
N ARG A 172 13.53 0.22 -13.94
CA ARG A 172 13.04 1.47 -13.37
C ARG A 172 11.83 1.97 -14.13
N TYR A 173 11.01 2.77 -13.47
CA TYR A 173 9.94 3.51 -14.13
C TYR A 173 10.54 4.52 -15.11
N THR A 174 9.86 4.73 -16.24
CA THR A 174 10.30 5.65 -17.29
C THR A 174 9.35 6.84 -17.40
N GLU A 175 9.85 7.98 -17.91
CA GLU A 175 9.03 9.16 -18.20
C GLU A 175 7.80 8.82 -19.07
N LYS A 176 7.97 7.92 -20.04
CA LYS A 176 6.87 7.46 -20.89
C LYS A 176 5.78 6.76 -20.07
N GLN A 177 6.16 5.84 -19.17
CA GLN A 177 5.21 5.08 -18.35
C GLN A 177 4.43 5.97 -17.36
N ILE A 178 5.11 6.95 -16.74
CA ILE A 178 4.42 7.87 -15.84
C ILE A 178 3.50 8.82 -16.61
N GLN A 179 3.90 9.27 -17.81
CA GLN A 179 3.09 10.14 -18.64
C GLN A 179 1.84 9.42 -19.14
N GLU A 180 1.97 8.15 -19.55
CA GLU A 180 0.83 7.31 -19.95
C GLU A 180 -0.19 7.15 -18.81
N MET A 181 0.26 6.96 -17.57
CA MET A 181 -0.62 6.94 -16.39
C MET A 181 -1.35 8.26 -16.18
N ILE A 182 -0.62 9.38 -16.23
CA ILE A 182 -1.19 10.72 -16.08
C ILE A 182 -2.25 10.98 -17.16
N ASP A 183 -1.93 10.72 -18.42
CA ASP A 183 -2.82 10.93 -19.56
C ASP A 183 -4.08 10.07 -19.45
N THR A 184 -3.92 8.80 -19.05
CA THR A 184 -5.02 7.86 -18.83
C THR A 184 -6.00 8.35 -17.77
N VAL A 185 -5.48 8.81 -16.62
CA VAL A 185 -6.29 9.37 -15.54
C VAL A 185 -6.96 10.68 -15.96
N LYS A 186 -6.23 11.60 -16.60
CA LYS A 186 -6.77 12.89 -17.08
C LYS A 186 -7.87 12.69 -18.13
N LYS A 187 -7.67 11.79 -19.09
CA LYS A 187 -8.65 11.43 -20.12
C LYS A 187 -9.98 10.98 -19.50
N GLN A 188 -9.91 10.23 -18.40
CA GLN A 188 -11.08 9.74 -17.67
C GLN A 188 -11.73 10.79 -16.77
N LYS A 189 -11.17 12.00 -16.64
CA LYS A 189 -11.69 13.09 -15.79
C LYS A 189 -11.92 12.63 -14.35
N VAL A 190 -10.97 11.88 -13.80
CA VAL A 190 -11.03 11.40 -12.42
C VAL A 190 -11.04 12.60 -11.46
N THR A 191 -11.99 12.60 -10.53
CA THR A 191 -12.12 13.64 -9.48
C THR A 191 -11.86 13.10 -8.07
N GLN A 192 -11.69 11.78 -7.94
CA GLN A 192 -11.33 11.10 -6.69
C GLN A 192 -9.90 11.44 -6.26
N PRO A 193 -9.58 11.31 -4.95
CA PRO A 193 -8.19 11.19 -4.51
C PRO A 193 -7.47 10.06 -5.23
N ILE A 194 -6.18 10.23 -5.51
CA ILE A 194 -5.38 9.21 -6.20
C ILE A 194 -4.11 8.91 -5.41
N THR A 195 -3.78 7.63 -5.29
CA THR A 195 -2.43 7.15 -4.99
C THR A 195 -1.89 6.35 -6.16
N TYR A 196 -0.58 6.43 -6.41
CA TYR A 196 0.12 5.60 -7.39
C TYR A 196 0.93 4.53 -6.67
N PRO A 197 0.52 3.25 -6.71
CA PRO A 197 1.32 2.14 -6.25
C PRO A 197 2.55 1.95 -7.13
N VAL A 198 3.74 2.09 -6.55
CA VAL A 198 5.01 1.83 -7.20
C VAL A 198 5.78 0.78 -6.43
N ARG A 199 6.38 -0.18 -7.14
CA ARG A 199 7.18 -1.22 -6.51
C ARG A 199 8.51 -0.63 -6.06
N ALA A 200 8.82 -0.75 -4.77
CA ALA A 200 9.84 0.02 -4.08
C ALA A 200 11.24 -0.17 -4.69
N GLY A 201 11.61 -1.39 -5.06
CA GLY A 201 12.90 -1.67 -5.70
C GLY A 201 13.07 -0.96 -7.05
N LEU A 202 11.99 -0.88 -7.85
CA LEU A 202 11.99 -0.23 -9.16
C LEU A 202 11.92 1.30 -9.04
N ALA A 203 11.15 1.79 -8.07
CA ALA A 203 11.00 3.21 -7.80
C ALA A 203 12.29 3.83 -7.25
N ALA A 204 13.00 3.11 -6.38
CA ALA A 204 14.26 3.54 -5.80
C ALA A 204 15.39 3.70 -6.84
N ASN A 205 15.27 3.06 -8.00
CA ASN A 205 16.26 3.16 -9.08
C ASN A 205 16.18 4.46 -9.89
N ASP A 206 15.08 5.21 -9.81
CA ASP A 206 14.93 6.51 -10.49
C ASP A 206 13.99 7.46 -9.74
N ILE A 207 14.56 8.12 -8.73
CA ILE A 207 13.84 9.04 -7.84
C ILE A 207 13.23 10.20 -8.63
N GLN A 208 13.94 10.71 -9.64
CA GLN A 208 13.51 11.91 -10.38
C GLN A 208 12.27 11.62 -11.23
N VAL A 209 12.20 10.45 -11.88
CA VAL A 209 10.99 10.04 -12.62
C VAL A 209 9.80 9.88 -11.67
N ILE A 210 9.96 9.25 -10.51
CA ILE A 210 8.85 9.09 -9.56
C ILE A 210 8.41 10.43 -8.96
N LYS A 211 9.34 11.35 -8.72
CA LYS A 211 9.01 12.71 -8.28
C LYS A 211 8.22 13.47 -9.37
N SER A 212 8.67 13.38 -10.61
CA SER A 212 8.03 13.96 -11.81
C SER A 212 6.58 13.48 -11.95
N LEU A 213 6.27 12.22 -11.62
CA LEU A 213 4.90 11.69 -11.60
C LEU A 213 3.99 12.52 -10.68
N LEU A 214 4.41 12.80 -9.45
CA LEU A 214 3.58 13.59 -8.51
C LEU A 214 3.53 15.07 -8.87
N GLU A 215 4.63 15.65 -9.35
CA GLU A 215 4.67 17.04 -9.81
C GLU A 215 3.70 17.28 -10.97
N LYS A 216 3.67 16.38 -11.96
CA LYS A 216 2.76 16.43 -13.12
C LYS A 216 1.31 16.08 -12.77
N SER A 217 1.08 15.39 -11.66
CA SER A 217 -0.24 15.09 -11.11
C SER A 217 -0.74 16.13 -10.10
N SER A 218 -0.08 17.29 -9.96
CA SER A 218 -0.44 18.34 -9.00
C SER A 218 -1.86 18.90 -9.15
N GLU A 219 -2.44 18.85 -10.34
CA GLU A 219 -3.84 19.23 -10.60
C GLU A 219 -4.86 18.18 -10.14
N MET A 220 -4.42 16.95 -9.85
CA MET A 220 -5.28 15.88 -9.39
C MET A 220 -5.55 16.01 -7.89
N LYS A 221 -6.77 15.64 -7.47
CA LYS A 221 -7.16 15.71 -6.06
C LYS A 221 -6.25 14.81 -5.23
N ASN A 222 -5.54 15.42 -4.26
CA ASN A 222 -4.70 14.75 -3.29
C ASN A 222 -3.82 13.60 -3.85
N ALA A 223 -3.11 13.85 -4.96
CA ALA A 223 -2.17 12.86 -5.50
C ALA A 223 -1.13 12.46 -4.44
N THR A 224 -0.92 11.16 -4.26
CA THR A 224 0.00 10.52 -3.32
C THR A 224 0.72 9.33 -3.97
N LEU A 225 1.72 8.79 -3.29
CA LEU A 225 2.47 7.60 -3.69
C LEU A 225 2.21 6.49 -2.68
N THR A 226 2.05 5.25 -3.14
CA THR A 226 2.12 4.06 -2.29
C THR A 226 3.35 3.27 -2.72
N VAL A 227 4.40 3.25 -1.92
CA VAL A 227 5.55 2.38 -2.18
C VAL A 227 5.26 1.01 -1.60
N TRP A 228 5.38 -0.04 -2.41
CA TRP A 228 5.12 -1.42 -1.97
C TRP A 228 6.23 -2.38 -2.39
N SER A 229 6.39 -3.49 -1.68
CA SER A 229 7.31 -4.55 -2.11
C SER A 229 6.88 -5.92 -1.59
N SER A 230 7.14 -6.96 -2.36
CA SER A 230 6.96 -8.34 -1.89
C SER A 230 8.09 -8.75 -0.95
N GLU A 231 7.86 -9.76 -0.11
CA GLU A 231 8.95 -10.43 0.59
C GLU A 231 10.00 -10.94 -0.40
N GLY A 232 11.27 -10.62 -0.14
CA GLY A 232 12.39 -11.02 -0.99
C GLY A 232 12.75 -10.04 -2.12
N ASP A 233 11.97 -8.99 -2.35
CA ASP A 233 12.38 -7.90 -3.24
C ASP A 233 13.67 -7.24 -2.72
N LYS A 234 14.68 -7.08 -3.60
CA LYS A 234 15.93 -6.43 -3.24
C LYS A 234 15.78 -4.91 -3.33
N VAL A 235 15.44 -4.28 -2.22
CA VAL A 235 15.28 -2.83 -2.18
C VAL A 235 16.47 -2.18 -1.49
N ASP A 236 17.05 -1.16 -2.12
CA ASP A 236 18.04 -0.29 -1.49
C ASP A 236 17.33 0.65 -0.49
N PRO A 237 17.53 0.47 0.83
CA PRO A 237 16.82 1.26 1.83
C PRO A 237 17.26 2.73 1.85
N GLU A 238 18.48 3.05 1.43
CA GLU A 238 18.97 4.43 1.40
C GLU A 238 18.32 5.20 0.26
N LYS A 239 18.29 4.59 -0.94
CA LYS A 239 17.59 5.17 -2.10
C LYS A 239 16.10 5.29 -1.88
N LEU A 240 15.44 4.27 -1.31
CA LEU A 240 14.02 4.37 -0.98
C LEU A 240 13.76 5.47 0.06
N SER A 241 14.61 5.58 1.09
CA SER A 241 14.50 6.66 2.06
C SER A 241 14.69 8.04 1.42
N ALA A 242 15.61 8.17 0.46
CA ALA A 242 15.80 9.40 -0.31
C ALA A 242 14.55 9.75 -1.12
N LEU A 243 13.96 8.77 -1.84
CA LEU A 243 12.69 8.97 -2.56
C LEU A 243 11.59 9.50 -1.64
N ILE A 244 11.41 8.88 -0.48
CA ILE A 244 10.36 9.26 0.48
C ILE A 244 10.60 10.67 1.03
N ARG A 245 11.85 11.05 1.29
CA ARG A 245 12.20 12.41 1.74
C ARG A 245 11.95 13.44 0.64
N ASP A 246 12.31 13.15 -0.60
CA ASP A 246 12.17 14.05 -1.74
C ASP A 246 10.70 14.29 -2.11
N VAL A 247 9.86 13.25 -2.00
CA VAL A 247 8.40 13.35 -2.21
C VAL A 247 7.69 13.96 -1.01
N GLY A 248 8.16 13.65 0.20
CA GLY A 248 7.58 14.12 1.46
C GLY A 248 6.73 13.07 2.16
N VAL A 249 6.93 12.93 3.47
CA VAL A 249 6.26 11.91 4.30
C VAL A 249 4.73 12.09 4.40
N ASN A 250 4.23 13.28 4.08
CA ASN A 250 2.80 13.58 3.99
C ASN A 250 2.17 13.18 2.65
N LYS A 251 2.96 12.60 1.74
CA LYS A 251 2.54 12.17 0.40
C LYS A 251 2.85 10.72 0.08
N VAL A 252 3.48 9.97 0.99
CA VAL A 252 3.89 8.57 0.75
C VAL A 252 3.31 7.61 1.79
N PHE A 253 2.56 6.62 1.32
CA PHE A 253 2.25 5.41 2.07
C PHE A 253 3.34 4.36 1.85
N VAL A 254 3.68 3.59 2.88
CA VAL A 254 4.74 2.57 2.83
C VAL A 254 4.18 1.20 3.21
N ASP A 255 3.99 0.32 2.22
CA ASP A 255 3.48 -1.06 2.36
C ASP A 255 4.60 -2.06 2.00
N VAL A 256 5.57 -2.21 2.88
CA VAL A 256 6.77 -3.05 2.66
C VAL A 256 7.01 -4.00 3.83
N PRO A 257 7.75 -5.11 3.63
CA PRO A 257 8.10 -6.02 4.72
C PRO A 257 8.80 -5.30 5.88
N GLN A 258 8.56 -5.80 7.09
CA GLN A 258 9.00 -5.15 8.33
C GLN A 258 10.53 -4.98 8.40
N ASP A 259 11.30 -5.89 7.83
CA ASP A 259 12.77 -5.83 7.82
C ASP A 259 13.28 -4.67 6.95
N LEU A 260 12.61 -4.39 5.83
CA LEU A 260 12.89 -3.21 5.01
C LEU A 260 12.41 -1.94 5.72
N LEU A 261 11.19 -1.93 6.26
CA LEU A 261 10.62 -0.79 6.97
C LEU A 261 11.53 -0.29 8.10
N ASN A 262 12.12 -1.22 8.87
CA ASN A 262 13.04 -0.91 9.97
C ASN A 262 14.36 -0.24 9.53
N LYS A 263 14.74 -0.39 8.25
CA LYS A 263 15.94 0.21 7.67
C LYS A 263 15.69 1.63 7.13
N LEU A 264 14.43 2.03 6.95
CA LEU A 264 14.09 3.32 6.35
C LEU A 264 14.29 4.49 7.32
N ARG A 265 14.72 5.64 6.79
CA ARG A 265 15.09 6.85 7.55
C ARG A 265 14.46 8.09 6.94
N TYR A 266 13.41 8.60 7.58
CA TYR A 266 12.57 9.68 7.03
C TYR A 266 12.89 11.07 7.59
N SER A 267 13.50 11.17 8.77
CA SER A 267 14.01 12.44 9.32
C SER A 267 15.46 12.64 8.87
N GLY A 268 15.85 13.88 8.55
CA GLY A 268 17.23 14.24 8.21
C GLY A 268 18.24 14.13 9.36
N ALA A 269 17.93 13.38 10.42
CA ALA A 269 18.84 13.19 11.54
C ALA A 269 19.90 12.16 11.15
N SER A 270 21.13 12.64 10.96
CA SER A 270 22.35 11.84 10.94
C SER A 270 22.30 10.84 12.09
N SER A 271 22.44 9.55 11.79
CA SER A 271 22.62 8.52 12.81
C SER A 271 23.95 8.76 13.53
N VAL A 272 23.94 9.57 14.58
CA VAL A 272 24.99 9.49 15.60
C VAL A 272 24.70 8.23 16.38
N SER A 273 25.44 7.17 16.05
CA SER A 273 25.57 5.99 16.89
C SER A 273 25.92 6.45 18.31
N VAL A 274 25.06 6.10 19.27
CA VAL A 274 25.33 6.28 20.70
C VAL A 274 26.50 5.34 21.02
N ALA A 275 27.68 5.93 21.22
CA ALA A 275 28.83 5.21 21.75
C ALA A 275 28.43 4.53 23.06
N SER A 276 28.62 3.22 23.11
CA SER A 276 28.35 2.40 24.29
C SER A 276 29.24 2.87 25.44
N VAL A 277 28.66 3.54 26.43
CA VAL A 277 29.32 3.77 27.71
C VAL A 277 29.30 2.42 28.45
N ALA A 278 30.40 1.69 28.37
CA ALA A 278 30.64 0.54 29.22
C ALA A 278 30.80 1.04 30.66
N LEU A 279 29.82 0.73 31.51
CA LEU A 279 29.97 0.85 32.96
C LEU A 279 31.00 -0.21 33.40
N ALA A 280 32.21 0.22 33.73
CA ALA A 280 33.18 -0.61 34.44
C ALA A 280 32.70 -0.76 35.89
N VAL A 281 32.20 -1.95 36.24
CA VAL A 281 31.96 -2.34 37.63
C VAL A 281 33.22 -3.01 38.18
N THR A 282 33.66 -2.44 39.30
CA THR A 282 34.84 -2.70 40.14
C THR A 282 35.07 -4.14 40.59
N PHE A 283 36.33 -4.60 40.54
CA PHE A 283 36.87 -5.61 41.44
C PHE A 283 37.73 -4.91 42.51
N VAL A 284 37.22 -4.84 43.75
CA VAL A 284 38.06 -4.55 44.92
C VAL A 284 38.32 -5.88 45.62
N THR A 285 39.53 -6.39 45.47
CA THR A 285 40.04 -7.53 46.24
C THR A 285 40.52 -7.03 47.60
N ALA A 286 39.73 -7.27 48.64
CA ALA A 286 40.18 -7.12 50.02
C ALA A 286 41.01 -8.35 50.40
N PHE A 287 42.33 -8.18 50.52
CA PHE A 287 43.21 -9.11 51.23
C PHE A 287 42.97 -8.97 52.73
N LEU A 288 42.56 -10.04 53.40
CA LEU A 288 42.70 -10.21 54.84
C LEU A 288 43.39 -11.56 55.08
N SER A 289 44.72 -11.50 55.16
CA SER A 289 45.56 -12.56 55.67
C SER A 289 45.38 -12.65 57.20
N THR A 290 44.92 -13.79 57.69
CA THR A 290 45.01 -14.21 59.09
C THR A 290 45.76 -15.53 59.13
N ILE A 291 47.03 -15.52 59.53
CA ILE A 291 47.71 -16.66 60.15
C ILE A 291 48.75 -16.11 61.15
N LEU A 292 48.69 -16.68 62.36
CA LEU A 292 49.50 -16.53 63.58
C LEU A 292 49.15 -15.37 64.52
#